data_AF-A0A8X8GM70-F1
#
_entry.id   AF-A0A8X8GM70-F1
#
_cell.length_a   1.000
_cell.length_b   1.000
_cell.length_c   1.000
_cell.angle_alpha   90.00
_cell.angle_beta   90.00
_cell.angle_gamma   90.00
#
_symmetry.space_group_name_H-M   'P 1'
#
loop_
_entity.id
_entity.type
_entity.pdbx_description
1 polymer ?
#
loop_
_entity_poly.entity_id
_entity_poly.type
_entity_poly.pdbx_seq_one_letter_code
_entity_poly.pdbx_strand_id
1 'polypeptide(L)'
;MNKFNLSEQQKAKFVSIFSESFGLDILQNRLQSFFEEIFQNHPYLKLPQMNIVSTASLKYQVYYQEPDADPETLTIGIGHWNIYIWGTLDGNWCLDDLYEEPIGIVAEILTLCPLFSMIPKNVKNLKELLEIGMILEQHLFQLPKFSEIQPDDCREVLSWDGRYLLTGNKVENLKLYSYREWDELIQRENFFNNELTLK
;
A
#
# COMPACT_ATOMS: atom_id res chain seq x y z
N MET A 1 5.46 -14.80 -0.44
CA MET A 1 4.49 -13.74 -0.81
C MET A 1 4.27 -13.77 -2.31
N ASN A 2 3.02 -13.76 -2.77
CA ASN A 2 2.69 -13.79 -4.20
C ASN A 2 2.67 -12.37 -4.73
N LYS A 3 3.60 -12.05 -5.64
CA LYS A 3 3.75 -10.70 -6.22
C LYS A 3 2.56 -10.34 -7.12
N PHE A 4 2.10 -9.09 -7.05
CA PHE A 4 1.27 -8.52 -8.11
C PHE A 4 2.19 -8.22 -9.29
N ASN A 5 2.18 -9.13 -10.26
CA ASN A 5 3.01 -8.98 -11.43
C ASN A 5 2.32 -8.02 -12.40
N LEU A 6 2.84 -6.80 -12.49
CA LEU A 6 2.58 -5.95 -13.62
C LEU A 6 2.81 -6.73 -14.91
N SER A 7 1.92 -6.56 -15.88
CA SER A 7 2.14 -7.08 -17.23
C SER A 7 3.39 -6.43 -17.84
N GLU A 8 4.01 -7.10 -18.81
CA GLU A 8 5.18 -6.52 -19.50
C GLU A 8 4.86 -5.17 -20.13
N GLN A 9 3.62 -4.97 -20.61
CA GLN A 9 3.15 -3.67 -21.10
C GLN A 9 3.09 -2.60 -20.00
N GLN A 10 2.63 -2.95 -18.80
CA GLN A 10 2.59 -2.03 -17.66
C GLN A 10 3.99 -1.68 -17.18
N LYS A 11 4.91 -2.66 -17.15
CA LYS A 11 6.32 -2.40 -16.82
C LYS A 11 6.99 -1.48 -17.85
N ALA A 12 6.77 -1.74 -19.14
CA ALA A 12 7.30 -0.90 -20.22
C ALA A 12 6.77 0.53 -20.12
N LYS A 13 5.47 0.70 -19.85
CA LYS A 13 4.86 2.01 -19.58
C LYS A 13 5.50 2.69 -18.36
N PHE A 14 5.77 1.96 -17.29
CA PHE A 14 6.40 2.52 -16.10
C PHE A 14 7.82 3.02 -16.40
N VAL A 15 8.61 2.24 -17.14
CA VAL A 15 9.95 2.65 -17.59
C VAL A 15 9.86 3.89 -18.48
N SER A 16 8.90 3.93 -19.42
CA SER A 16 8.76 5.06 -20.33
C SER A 16 8.39 6.37 -19.62
N ILE A 17 7.69 6.31 -18.47
CA ILE A 17 7.42 7.50 -17.65
C ILE A 17 8.74 8.18 -17.25
N PHE A 18 9.74 7.43 -16.82
CA PHE A 18 11.05 8.00 -16.48
C PHE A 18 11.82 8.44 -17.73
N SER A 19 11.80 7.68 -18.82
CA SER A 19 12.53 8.02 -20.04
C SER A 19 11.96 9.23 -20.80
N GLU A 20 10.69 9.56 -20.61
CA GLU A 20 9.98 10.56 -21.43
C GLU A 20 9.48 11.77 -20.63
N SER A 21 9.70 11.81 -19.31
CA SER A 21 9.30 12.95 -18.48
C SER A 21 10.48 13.89 -18.29
N PHE A 22 10.30 15.15 -18.68
CA PHE A 22 11.28 16.22 -18.49
C PHE A 22 10.70 17.24 -17.52
N GLY A 23 11.10 17.19 -16.26
CA GLY A 23 10.55 18.02 -15.18
C GLY A 23 9.79 17.21 -14.13
N LEU A 24 9.94 17.61 -12.86
CA LEU A 24 9.40 16.90 -11.71
C LEU A 24 7.87 16.90 -11.68
N ASP A 25 7.25 17.99 -12.13
CA ASP A 25 5.79 18.12 -12.22
C ASP A 25 5.19 17.15 -13.24
N ILE A 26 5.84 17.01 -14.40
CA ILE A 26 5.43 16.05 -15.43
C ILE A 26 5.61 14.62 -14.92
N LEU A 27 6.77 14.33 -14.31
CA LEU A 27 7.06 13.02 -13.73
C LEU A 27 6.03 12.65 -12.66
N GLN A 28 5.79 13.54 -11.70
CA GLN A 28 4.82 13.36 -10.61
C GLN A 28 3.43 13.05 -11.16
N ASN A 29 2.93 13.86 -12.10
CA ASN A 29 1.58 13.69 -12.65
C ASN A 29 1.43 12.36 -13.41
N ARG A 30 2.45 11.96 -14.18
CA ARG A 30 2.42 10.69 -14.93
C ARG A 30 2.53 9.48 -14.01
N LEU A 31 3.37 9.54 -12.97
CA LEU A 31 3.47 8.51 -11.96
C LEU A 31 2.15 8.38 -11.18
N GLN A 32 1.59 9.48 -10.70
CA GLN A 32 0.30 9.49 -10.00
C GLN A 32 -0.79 8.83 -10.84
N SER A 33 -0.92 9.25 -12.10
CA SER A 33 -1.88 8.67 -13.05
C SER A 33 -1.65 7.17 -13.28
N PHE A 34 -0.38 6.74 -13.34
CA PHE A 34 -0.05 5.33 -13.50
C PHE A 34 -0.48 4.49 -12.28
N PHE A 35 -0.20 4.94 -11.06
CA PHE A 35 -0.64 4.23 -9.85
C PHE A 35 -2.17 4.16 -9.76
N GLU A 36 -2.87 5.25 -10.06
CA GLU A 36 -4.33 5.29 -10.09
C GLU A 36 -4.90 4.27 -11.09
N GLU A 37 -4.35 4.18 -12.30
CA GLU A 37 -4.77 3.22 -13.31
C GLU A 37 -4.54 1.76 -12.88
N ILE A 38 -3.37 1.47 -12.32
CA ILE A 38 -3.02 0.11 -11.88
C ILE A 38 -3.94 -0.35 -10.75
N PHE A 39 -4.25 0.54 -9.80
CA PHE A 39 -4.98 0.21 -8.59
C PHE A 39 -6.45 0.66 -8.58
N GLN A 40 -7.00 1.06 -9.74
CA GLN A 40 -8.40 1.50 -9.87
C GLN A 40 -9.43 0.52 -9.30
N ASN A 41 -9.15 -0.79 -9.37
CA ASN A 41 -10.05 -1.85 -8.88
C ASN A 41 -9.84 -2.17 -7.39
N HIS A 42 -8.96 -1.43 -6.72
CA HIS A 42 -8.62 -1.61 -5.31
C HIS A 42 -8.73 -0.27 -4.56
N PRO A 43 -9.92 0.36 -4.55
CA PRO A 43 -10.12 1.72 -4.02
C PRO A 43 -9.86 1.85 -2.50
N TYR A 44 -9.81 0.73 -1.79
CA TYR A 44 -9.48 0.68 -0.36
C TYR A 44 -7.97 0.79 -0.08
N LEU A 45 -7.11 0.65 -1.10
CA LEU A 45 -5.66 0.79 -0.95
C LEU A 45 -5.25 2.25 -0.90
N LYS A 46 -4.34 2.58 0.01
CA LYS A 46 -3.68 3.88 0.06
C LYS A 46 -2.57 3.91 -0.99
N LEU A 47 -2.75 4.68 -2.06
CA LEU A 47 -1.73 4.86 -3.10
C LEU A 47 -0.51 5.63 -2.56
N PRO A 48 0.67 5.47 -3.18
CA PRO A 48 1.85 6.23 -2.77
C PRO A 48 1.60 7.73 -2.89
N GLN A 49 2.05 8.49 -1.89
CA GLN A 49 1.90 9.94 -1.87
C GLN A 49 3.10 10.58 -2.56
N MET A 50 2.86 11.34 -3.61
CA MET A 50 3.93 11.99 -4.36
C MET A 50 3.93 13.49 -4.10
N ASN A 51 5.06 14.02 -3.66
CA ASN A 51 5.22 15.45 -3.38
C ASN A 51 6.56 15.94 -3.93
N ILE A 52 6.57 17.16 -4.46
CA ILE A 52 7.80 17.87 -4.78
C ILE A 52 8.19 18.69 -3.54
N VAL A 53 9.41 18.51 -3.08
CA VAL A 53 9.95 19.20 -1.91
C VAL A 53 11.27 19.87 -2.27
N SER A 54 11.65 20.91 -1.51
CA SER A 54 12.99 21.48 -1.65
C SER A 54 14.04 20.45 -1.25
N THR A 55 15.02 20.18 -2.12
CA THR A 55 16.12 19.26 -1.87
C THR A 55 16.91 19.64 -0.62
N ALA A 56 17.05 20.94 -0.35
CA ALA A 56 17.70 21.44 0.87
C ALA A 56 17.03 20.96 2.17
N SER A 57 15.72 20.66 2.15
CA SER A 57 15.00 20.12 3.31
C SER A 57 15.41 18.69 3.66
N LEU A 58 16.02 17.96 2.72
CA LEU A 58 16.41 16.56 2.86
C LEU A 58 17.85 16.35 3.34
N LYS A 59 18.63 17.44 3.47
CA LYS A 59 20.07 17.44 3.80
C LYS A 59 20.47 16.62 5.04
N TYR A 60 19.55 16.42 5.98
CA TYR A 60 19.77 15.67 7.22
C TYR A 60 19.04 14.33 7.28
N GLN A 61 18.27 13.98 6.24
CA GLN A 61 17.42 12.79 6.20
C GLN A 61 17.92 11.75 5.19
N VAL A 62 18.60 12.21 4.14
CA VAL A 62 19.13 11.36 3.06
C VAL A 62 20.65 11.55 3.04
N TYR A 63 21.42 10.54 2.61
CA TYR A 63 22.88 10.62 2.43
C TYR A 63 23.24 11.54 1.26
N TYR A 64 22.86 12.81 1.36
CA TYR A 64 23.07 13.83 0.33
C TYR A 64 24.55 14.20 0.26
N GLN A 65 25.21 13.91 -0.86
CA GLN A 65 26.64 14.20 -1.05
C GLN A 65 27.00 15.14 -2.20
N GLU A 66 26.06 15.71 -2.98
CA GLU A 66 26.44 16.56 -4.11
C GLU A 66 26.03 18.05 -4.02
N PRO A 67 26.94 18.99 -4.38
CA PRO A 67 26.64 20.42 -4.47
C PRO A 67 25.79 20.83 -5.68
N ASP A 68 25.51 19.90 -6.62
CA ASP A 68 24.92 20.17 -7.93
C ASP A 68 23.52 19.55 -8.16
N ALA A 69 22.87 19.05 -7.11
CA ALA A 69 21.52 18.49 -7.24
C ALA A 69 20.48 19.56 -7.58
N ASP A 70 19.43 19.15 -8.30
CA ASP A 70 18.25 19.98 -8.57
C ASP A 70 17.71 20.60 -7.27
N PRO A 71 17.32 21.90 -7.25
CA PRO A 71 16.72 22.54 -6.08
C PRO A 71 15.48 21.83 -5.53
N GLU A 72 14.83 21.01 -6.35
CA GLU A 72 13.63 20.25 -5.99
C GLU A 72 13.83 18.74 -6.14
N THR A 73 13.14 17.96 -5.31
CA THR A 73 13.17 16.49 -5.29
C THR A 73 11.74 15.96 -5.26
N LEU A 74 11.46 14.93 -6.05
CA LEU A 74 10.21 14.18 -5.95
C LEU A 74 10.34 13.12 -4.84
N THR A 75 9.51 13.24 -3.81
CA THR A 75 9.33 12.21 -2.79
C THR A 75 8.18 11.29 -3.19
N ILE A 76 8.37 9.97 -3.08
CA ILE A 76 7.29 8.99 -3.18
C ILE A 76 7.15 8.31 -1.82
N GLY A 77 6.09 8.64 -1.09
CA GLY A 77 5.75 8.07 0.21
C GLY A 77 4.99 6.76 0.07
N ILE A 78 5.55 5.68 0.60
CA ILE A 78 5.06 4.30 0.56
C ILE A 78 4.87 3.82 2.00
N GLY A 79 3.63 3.91 2.51
CA GLY A 79 3.33 3.58 3.90
C GLY A 79 4.08 4.49 4.86
N HIS A 80 5.08 3.95 5.57
CA HIS A 80 5.95 4.69 6.51
C HIS A 80 7.31 5.09 5.92
N TRP A 81 7.57 4.77 4.65
CA TRP A 81 8.86 4.92 4.01
C TRP A 81 8.76 5.95 2.89
N ASN A 82 9.84 6.65 2.60
CA ASN A 82 9.95 7.54 1.45
C ASN A 82 11.11 7.09 0.58
N ILE A 83 10.94 7.20 -0.72
CA ILE A 83 12.03 7.14 -1.70
C ILE A 83 12.15 8.48 -2.41
N TYR A 84 13.34 8.82 -2.87
CA TYR A 84 13.66 10.15 -3.39
C TYR A 84 14.17 10.05 -4.82
N ILE A 85 13.56 10.85 -5.70
CA ILE A 85 13.96 10.98 -7.10
C ILE A 85 14.35 12.43 -7.35
N TRP A 86 15.57 12.66 -7.80
CA TRP A 86 16.03 13.98 -8.24
C TRP A 86 16.42 13.96 -9.71
N GLY A 87 16.32 15.15 -10.31
CA GLY A 87 16.85 15.41 -11.64
C GLY A 87 18.37 15.56 -11.57
N THR A 88 19.07 14.99 -12.55
CA THR A 88 20.49 15.26 -12.77
C THR A 88 20.64 16.44 -13.74
N LEU A 89 21.83 17.06 -13.77
CA LEU A 89 22.14 18.17 -14.67
C LEU A 89 21.94 17.82 -16.16
N ASP A 90 22.08 16.54 -16.50
CA ASP A 90 21.90 16.02 -17.87
C ASP A 90 20.43 15.77 -18.23
N GLY A 91 19.49 16.09 -17.32
CA GLY A 91 18.05 15.90 -17.51
C GLY A 91 17.59 14.44 -17.31
N ASN A 92 18.42 13.60 -16.70
CA ASN A 92 18.07 12.24 -16.32
C ASN A 92 17.54 12.20 -14.88
N TRP A 93 17.03 11.03 -14.47
CA TRP A 93 16.54 10.79 -13.12
C TRP A 93 17.53 9.97 -12.33
N CYS A 94 17.64 10.22 -11.04
CA CYS A 94 18.38 9.37 -10.13
C CYS A 94 17.53 9.07 -8.89
N LEU A 95 17.45 7.79 -8.53
CA LEU A 95 16.78 7.30 -7.33
C LEU A 95 17.82 7.00 -6.25
N ASP A 96 17.68 7.67 -5.10
CA ASP A 96 18.46 7.46 -3.88
C ASP A 96 20.00 7.37 -4.08
N ASP A 97 20.55 8.08 -5.07
CA ASP A 97 22.00 8.17 -5.44
C ASP A 97 22.57 6.85 -6.00
N LEU A 98 21.70 5.92 -6.36
CA LEU A 98 22.09 4.55 -6.70
C LEU A 98 21.66 4.11 -8.11
N TYR A 99 20.52 4.62 -8.58
CA TYR A 99 19.93 4.14 -9.83
C TYR A 99 19.61 5.30 -10.77
N GLU A 100 20.33 5.37 -11.89
CA GLU A 100 20.18 6.42 -12.90
C GLU A 100 19.43 5.93 -14.16
N GLU A 101 19.49 4.62 -14.41
CA GLU A 101 18.81 4.02 -15.55
C GLU A 101 17.32 3.82 -15.26
N PRO A 102 16.39 4.29 -16.14
CA PRO A 102 14.95 4.15 -15.95
C PRO A 102 14.49 2.73 -15.59
N ILE A 103 15.12 1.71 -16.17
CA ILE A 103 14.80 0.31 -15.87
C ILE A 103 15.23 -0.10 -14.46
N GLY A 104 16.37 0.41 -13.99
CA GLY A 104 16.88 0.19 -12.63
C GLY A 104 16.01 0.89 -11.60
N ILE A 105 15.65 2.15 -11.85
CA ILE A 105 14.73 2.93 -11.01
C ILE A 105 13.40 2.17 -10.84
N VAL A 106 12.78 1.75 -11.95
CA VAL A 106 11.52 1.00 -11.90
C VAL A 106 11.67 -0.32 -11.15
N ALA A 107 12.75 -1.08 -11.38
CA ALA A 107 12.97 -2.34 -10.67
C ALA A 107 13.08 -2.16 -9.15
N GLU A 108 13.74 -1.09 -8.71
CA GLU A 108 13.84 -0.76 -7.28
C GLU A 108 12.48 -0.34 -6.71
N ILE A 109 11.74 0.54 -7.38
CA ILE A 109 10.40 0.95 -6.92
C ILE A 109 9.45 -0.24 -6.80
N LEU A 110 9.48 -1.18 -7.77
CA LEU A 110 8.68 -2.41 -7.70
C LEU A 110 9.07 -3.33 -6.56
N THR A 111 10.33 -3.26 -6.11
CA THR A 111 10.84 -4.03 -4.98
C THR A 111 10.45 -3.39 -3.65
N LEU A 112 10.55 -2.06 -3.55
CA LEU A 112 10.31 -1.30 -2.34
C LEU A 112 8.82 -1.06 -2.06
N CYS A 113 7.98 -0.94 -3.10
CA CYS A 113 6.56 -0.63 -2.94
C CYS A 113 5.71 -1.90 -2.66
N PRO A 114 5.16 -2.08 -1.44
CA PRO A 114 4.43 -3.29 -1.08
C PRO A 114 3.18 -3.52 -1.91
N LEU A 115 2.56 -2.47 -2.47
CA LEU A 115 1.34 -2.61 -3.28
C LEU A 115 1.54 -3.52 -4.49
N PHE A 116 2.73 -3.50 -5.11
CA PHE A 116 3.05 -4.39 -6.22
C PHE A 116 3.40 -5.82 -5.78
N SER A 117 3.53 -6.08 -4.49
CA SER A 117 3.82 -7.43 -3.99
C SER A 117 2.72 -8.02 -3.09
N MET A 118 1.71 -7.23 -2.73
CA MET A 118 0.71 -7.57 -1.72
C MET A 118 -0.73 -7.21 -2.11
N ILE A 119 -1.18 -7.40 -3.36
CA ILE A 119 -2.65 -7.35 -3.59
C ILE A 119 -3.29 -8.49 -2.79
N PRO A 120 -4.24 -8.19 -1.88
CA PRO A 120 -4.71 -9.18 -0.93
C PRO A 120 -5.58 -10.20 -1.67
N LYS A 121 -5.31 -11.48 -1.42
CA LYS A 121 -6.10 -12.61 -1.97
C LYS A 121 -6.87 -13.38 -0.91
N ASN A 122 -6.66 -13.03 0.36
CA ASN A 122 -7.21 -13.66 1.54
C ASN A 122 -7.08 -12.69 2.72
N VAL A 123 -7.70 -13.03 3.85
CA VAL A 123 -7.71 -12.12 5.00
C VAL A 123 -6.36 -11.97 5.69
N LYS A 124 -5.43 -12.92 5.51
CA LYS A 124 -4.06 -12.80 6.06
C LYS A 124 -3.30 -11.68 5.35
N ASN A 125 -3.34 -11.66 4.02
CA ASN A 125 -2.70 -10.58 3.25
C ASN A 125 -3.38 -9.23 3.50
N LEU A 126 -4.71 -9.22 3.66
CA LEU A 126 -5.42 -8.00 4.02
C LEU A 126 -5.00 -7.47 5.40
N LYS A 127 -4.84 -8.35 6.39
CA LYS A 127 -4.33 -8.00 7.72
C LYS A 127 -2.92 -7.40 7.63
N GLU A 128 -2.02 -8.01 6.86
CA GLU A 128 -0.66 -7.48 6.65
C GLU A 128 -0.71 -6.04 6.11
N LEU A 129 -1.53 -5.76 5.10
CA LEU A 129 -1.71 -4.41 4.53
C LEU A 129 -2.25 -3.39 5.53
N LEU A 130 -3.19 -3.79 6.38
CA LEU A 130 -3.70 -2.94 7.46
C LEU A 130 -2.59 -2.61 8.46
N GLU A 131 -1.78 -3.60 8.83
CA GLU A 131 -0.69 -3.42 9.79
C GLU A 131 0.41 -2.49 9.30
N ILE A 132 0.67 -2.47 7.98
CA ILE A 132 1.65 -1.55 7.37
C ILE A 132 1.03 -0.22 6.92
N GLY A 133 -0.24 0.05 7.26
CA GLY A 133 -0.90 1.34 6.98
C GLY A 133 -1.22 1.60 5.51
N MET A 134 -1.34 0.54 4.69
CA MET A 134 -1.60 0.62 3.25
C MET A 134 -3.08 0.56 2.88
N ILE A 135 -3.96 0.61 3.88
CA ILE A 135 -5.42 0.64 3.72
C ILE A 135 -5.92 2.00 4.21
N LEU A 136 -6.85 2.57 3.45
CA LEU A 136 -7.54 3.79 3.80
C LEU A 136 -8.55 3.51 4.93
N GLU A 137 -8.40 4.21 6.06
CA GLU A 137 -9.23 4.01 7.26
C GLU A 137 -10.74 4.15 6.97
N GLN A 138 -11.12 5.06 6.07
CA GLN A 138 -12.52 5.23 5.68
C GLN A 138 -13.15 4.02 4.97
N HIS A 139 -12.33 3.08 4.48
CA HIS A 139 -12.78 1.88 3.77
C HIS A 139 -12.74 0.60 4.63
N LEU A 140 -12.49 0.69 5.94
CA LEU A 140 -12.39 -0.49 6.82
C LEU A 140 -13.63 -1.40 6.80
N PHE A 141 -14.83 -0.85 6.62
CA PHE A 141 -16.07 -1.62 6.52
C PHE A 141 -16.45 -2.02 5.08
N GLN A 142 -15.65 -1.61 4.09
CA GLN A 142 -15.83 -1.89 2.67
C GLN A 142 -14.70 -2.77 2.12
N LEU A 143 -13.97 -3.46 3.00
CA LEU A 143 -12.89 -4.34 2.61
C LEU A 143 -13.41 -5.55 1.82
N PRO A 144 -12.62 -6.07 0.87
CA PRO A 144 -13.01 -7.20 0.04
C PRO A 144 -13.33 -8.42 0.88
N LYS A 145 -14.31 -9.22 0.43
CA LYS A 145 -14.63 -10.53 0.98
C LYS A 145 -14.12 -11.59 0.00
N PHE A 146 -13.36 -12.56 0.49
CA PHE A 146 -12.65 -13.52 -0.37
C PHE A 146 -13.35 -14.88 -0.47
N SER A 147 -14.55 -14.99 0.10
CA SER A 147 -15.38 -16.18 0.04
C SER A 147 -16.85 -15.82 0.09
N GLU A 148 -17.68 -16.63 -0.57
CA GLU A 148 -19.13 -16.59 -0.48
C GLU A 148 -19.65 -17.17 0.85
N ILE A 149 -18.82 -17.89 1.59
CA ILE A 149 -19.17 -18.41 2.91
C ILE A 149 -19.15 -17.22 3.88
N GLN A 150 -20.33 -16.71 4.21
CA GLN A 150 -20.50 -15.63 5.16
C GLN A 150 -20.51 -16.17 6.60
N PRO A 151 -19.87 -15.49 7.57
CA PRO A 151 -20.02 -15.85 8.98
C PRO A 151 -21.39 -15.53 9.55
N ASP A 152 -21.81 -16.31 10.54
CA ASP A 152 -23.10 -16.18 11.22
C ASP A 152 -23.29 -14.82 11.89
N ASP A 153 -22.23 -14.24 12.47
CA ASP A 153 -22.20 -12.86 12.93
C ASP A 153 -21.15 -12.05 12.15
N CYS A 154 -21.61 -10.97 11.52
CA CYS A 154 -20.79 -10.06 10.73
C CYS A 154 -20.55 -8.70 11.40
N ARG A 155 -21.12 -8.43 12.59
CA ARG A 155 -21.14 -7.08 13.19
C ARG A 155 -19.74 -6.54 13.47
N GLU A 156 -18.82 -7.41 13.87
CA GLU A 156 -17.44 -7.06 14.20
C GLU A 156 -16.41 -7.60 13.18
N VAL A 157 -16.89 -8.11 12.03
CA VAL A 157 -16.07 -8.74 11.00
C VAL A 157 -15.76 -7.76 9.87
N LEU A 158 -14.48 -7.37 9.76
CA LEU A 158 -13.98 -6.51 8.69
C LEU A 158 -13.93 -7.24 7.34
N SER A 159 -13.52 -8.50 7.31
CA SER A 159 -13.40 -9.33 6.09
C SER A 159 -13.33 -10.82 6.44
N TRP A 160 -13.53 -11.70 5.46
CA TRP A 160 -13.43 -13.16 5.63
C TRP A 160 -12.93 -13.83 4.35
N ASP A 161 -12.38 -15.04 4.52
CA ASP A 161 -12.10 -15.98 3.44
C ASP A 161 -12.71 -17.35 3.79
N GLY A 162 -12.38 -18.40 3.03
CA GLY A 162 -12.93 -19.74 3.24
C GLY A 162 -12.41 -20.47 4.50
N ARG A 163 -11.53 -19.85 5.29
CA ARG A 163 -10.90 -20.44 6.48
C ARG A 163 -10.91 -19.51 7.69
N TYR A 164 -10.73 -18.22 7.47
CA TYR A 164 -10.52 -17.24 8.52
C TYR A 164 -11.38 -15.99 8.36
N LEU A 165 -11.58 -15.32 9.49
CA LEU A 165 -12.32 -14.10 9.69
C LEU A 165 -11.37 -13.06 10.25
N LEU A 166 -11.42 -11.84 9.74
CA LEU A 166 -10.65 -10.71 10.23
C LEU A 166 -11.58 -9.78 11.00
N THR A 167 -11.24 -9.55 12.27
CA THR A 167 -11.97 -8.67 13.19
C THR A 167 -11.05 -7.61 13.79
N GLY A 168 -11.64 -6.63 14.47
CA GLY A 168 -10.95 -5.49 15.07
C GLY A 168 -11.31 -4.18 14.38
N ASN A 169 -10.88 -3.06 14.96
CA ASN A 169 -11.14 -1.71 14.44
C ASN A 169 -9.91 -0.79 14.51
N LYS A 170 -8.79 -1.30 14.99
CA LYS A 170 -7.49 -0.63 15.08
C LYS A 170 -6.39 -1.62 14.75
N VAL A 171 -5.27 -1.15 14.22
CA VAL A 171 -4.12 -2.01 13.88
C VAL A 171 -3.69 -2.90 15.06
N GLU A 172 -3.66 -2.33 16.28
CA GLU A 172 -3.28 -3.00 17.52
C GLU A 172 -4.22 -4.14 17.97
N ASN A 173 -5.45 -4.20 17.45
CA ASN A 173 -6.45 -5.20 17.85
C ASN A 173 -6.94 -6.08 16.71
N LEU A 174 -6.29 -6.05 15.54
CA LEU A 174 -6.62 -6.92 14.41
C LEU A 174 -6.37 -8.39 14.78
N LYS A 175 -7.40 -9.22 14.64
CA LYS A 175 -7.33 -10.65 14.94
C LYS A 175 -7.88 -11.49 13.80
N LEU A 176 -7.29 -12.67 13.66
CA LEU A 176 -7.79 -13.71 12.77
C LEU A 176 -8.41 -14.82 13.61
N TYR A 177 -9.64 -15.19 13.28
CA TYR A 177 -10.33 -16.32 13.86
C TYR A 177 -10.64 -17.34 12.77
N SER A 178 -10.53 -18.62 13.08
CA SER A 178 -11.25 -19.63 12.30
C SER A 178 -12.75 -19.52 12.56
N TYR A 179 -13.58 -20.03 11.64
CA TYR A 179 -15.04 -20.07 11.85
C TYR A 179 -15.42 -20.73 13.16
N ARG A 180 -14.78 -21.86 13.50
CA ARG A 180 -15.01 -22.54 14.77
C ARG A 180 -14.73 -21.66 15.98
N GLU A 181 -13.60 -20.97 16.00
CA GLU A 181 -13.26 -20.09 17.13
C GLU A 181 -14.22 -18.91 17.23
N TRP A 182 -14.69 -18.40 16.10
CA TRP A 182 -15.69 -17.34 16.03
C TRP A 182 -17.04 -17.79 16.58
N ASP A 183 -17.52 -18.96 16.17
CA ASP A 183 -18.78 -19.53 16.65
C ASP A 183 -18.74 -19.79 18.17
N GLU A 184 -17.61 -20.30 18.67
CA GLU A 184 -17.40 -20.49 20.11
C GLU A 184 -17.42 -19.15 20.87
N LEU A 185 -16.95 -18.05 20.28
CA LEU A 185 -17.02 -16.71 20.88
C LEU A 185 -18.46 -16.19 20.91
N ILE A 186 -19.18 -16.27 19.79
CA ILE A 186 -20.58 -15.83 19.69
C ILE A 186 -21.45 -16.58 20.71
N GLN A 187 -21.27 -17.89 20.85
CA GLN A 187 -22.03 -18.69 21.82
C GLN A 187 -21.79 -18.23 23.25
N ARG A 188 -20.54 -17.90 23.62
CA ARG A 188 -20.23 -17.37 24.95
C ARG A 188 -20.88 -16.02 25.20
N GLU A 189 -20.81 -15.10 24.25
CA GLU A 189 -21.45 -13.78 24.38
C GLU A 189 -22.97 -13.87 24.52
N ASN A 190 -23.61 -14.71 23.71
CA ASN A 190 -25.05 -14.94 23.79
C ASN A 190 -25.46 -15.58 25.12
N PHE A 191 -24.64 -16.49 25.67
CA PHE A 191 -24.89 -17.05 26.99
C PHE A 191 -24.89 -15.96 28.08
N PHE A 192 -23.89 -15.09 28.10
CA PHE A 192 -23.82 -13.98 29.07
C PHE A 192 -24.96 -12.96 28.89
N ASN A 193 -25.32 -12.61 27.66
CA ASN A 193 -26.40 -11.68 27.38
C ASN A 193 -27.77 -12.23 27.82
N ASN A 194 -27.98 -13.54 27.69
CA ASN A 194 -29.21 -14.20 28.16
C ASN A 194 -29.28 -14.28 29.70
N GLU A 195 -28.15 -14.48 30.40
CA GLU A 195 -28.13 -14.42 31.88
C GLU A 195 -28.37 -13.00 32.42
N LEU A 196 -27.95 -11.96 31.71
CA LEU A 196 -28.16 -10.56 32.09
C LEU A 196 -29.60 -10.09 31.86
N THR A 197 -30.33 -10.68 30.91
CA THR A 197 -31.73 -10.34 30.61
C THR A 197 -32.74 -11.10 31.47
N LEU A 198 -32.29 -12.13 32.19
CA LEU A 198 -33.10 -12.92 33.14
C LEU A 198 -32.97 -12.45 34.60
N LYS A 199 -32.23 -11.36 34.86
CA LYS A 199 -32.15 -10.66 36.15
C LYS A 199 -32.93 -9.35 36.11
#